data_AF-A0A2D7Q9A8-F1
#
_entry.id   AF-A0A2D7Q9A8-F1
#
_cell.length_a   1.000
_cell.length_b   1.000
_cell.length_c   1.000
_cell.angle_alpha   90.00
_cell.angle_beta   90.00
_cell.angle_gamma   90.00
#
_symmetry.space_group_name_H-M   'P 1'
#
loop_
_entity.id
_entity.type
_entity.pdbx_description
1 polymer ?
#
loop_
_entity_poly.entity_id
_entity_poly.type
_entity_poly.pdbx_seq_one_letter_code
_entity_poly.pdbx_strand_id
1 'polypeptide(L)'
;MNDSIVNEIMSDLNKPERQKPQIDESKKRIFNLESIIESNVRSLVLIQSNIEENRNLIISNYSSALSINSDLAKKNTKNILTNSVSLLSKIITHDENEEKYVELEKDKVKLEFLSHQIELNEKRLKISKKISEMNSELIKINEDIMNMNQFIVDFNKKNIQSNKEMMKNDFNCPDISPENIKETEDLVIKKANTLEKKSKSNQEVAIELTKKTNENSTSIMKNRNIIHQRRESIMSNSESVEINKSKIFYNM
;
A
#
# COMPACT_ATOMS: atom_id res chain seq x y z
N MET A 1 -28.55 15.84 -5.33
CA MET A 1 -28.26 16.81 -6.41
C MET A 1 -28.11 16.18 -7.80
N ASN A 2 -27.95 14.86 -7.95
CA ASN A 2 -27.76 14.23 -9.28
C ASN A 2 -29.04 13.94 -10.10
N ASP A 3 -30.21 13.82 -9.48
CA ASP A 3 -31.39 13.30 -10.21
C ASP A 3 -32.02 14.31 -11.19
N SER A 4 -31.93 15.61 -10.94
CA SER A 4 -32.53 16.62 -11.84
C SER A 4 -31.84 16.70 -13.20
N ILE A 5 -30.50 16.67 -13.20
CA ILE A 5 -29.70 16.76 -14.43
C ILE A 5 -29.81 15.46 -15.25
N VAL A 6 -29.80 14.30 -14.58
CA VAL A 6 -30.00 13.00 -15.24
C VAL A 6 -31.37 12.95 -15.90
N ASN A 7 -32.42 13.43 -15.20
CA ASN A 7 -33.78 13.47 -15.76
C ASN A 7 -33.90 14.45 -16.93
N GLU A 8 -33.23 15.61 -16.91
CA GLU A 8 -33.16 16.54 -18.04
C GLU A 8 -32.48 15.92 -19.26
N ILE A 9 -31.32 15.27 -19.08
CA ILE A 9 -30.59 14.61 -20.18
C ILE A 9 -31.46 13.51 -20.80
N MET A 10 -32.12 12.69 -19.98
CA MET A 10 -32.99 11.61 -20.46
C MET A 10 -34.24 12.15 -21.17
N SER A 11 -34.79 13.28 -20.72
CA SER A 11 -35.89 13.98 -21.39
C SER A 11 -35.48 14.51 -22.78
N ASP A 12 -34.30 15.11 -22.89
CA ASP A 12 -33.79 15.67 -24.15
C ASP A 12 -33.44 14.62 -25.21
N LEU A 13 -32.96 13.44 -24.79
CA LEU A 13 -32.67 12.31 -25.69
C LEU A 13 -33.93 11.68 -26.31
N ASN A 14 -35.09 11.84 -25.68
CA ASN A 14 -36.37 11.24 -26.09
C ASN A 14 -37.25 12.15 -26.95
N LYS A 15 -36.76 13.31 -27.41
CA LYS A 15 -37.50 14.21 -28.30
C LYS A 15 -37.73 13.56 -29.68
N PRO A 16 -38.99 13.43 -30.16
CA PRO A 16 -39.35 12.59 -31.30
C PRO A 16 -38.91 13.10 -32.69
N GLU A 17 -38.36 14.32 -32.81
CA GLU A 17 -38.14 14.98 -34.12
C GLU A 17 -36.69 15.07 -34.60
N ARG A 18 -35.72 14.46 -33.92
CA ARG A 18 -34.33 14.45 -34.44
C ARG A 18 -34.14 13.32 -35.45
N GLN A 19 -33.94 13.67 -36.72
CA GLN A 19 -33.34 12.75 -37.69
C GLN A 19 -32.03 12.19 -37.10
N LYS A 20 -31.99 10.89 -36.82
CA LYS A 20 -30.77 10.26 -36.29
C LYS A 20 -29.72 10.24 -37.40
N PRO A 21 -28.56 10.88 -37.22
CA PRO A 21 -27.50 10.80 -38.22
C PRO A 21 -27.07 9.33 -38.42
N GLN A 22 -26.86 8.93 -39.67
CA GLN A 22 -26.30 7.62 -39.99
C GLN A 22 -24.82 7.63 -39.60
N ILE A 23 -24.51 7.10 -38.42
CA ILE A 23 -23.14 6.96 -37.91
C ILE A 23 -22.63 5.56 -38.27
N ASP A 24 -21.45 5.52 -38.89
CA ASP A 24 -20.75 4.28 -39.24
C ASP A 24 -20.57 3.37 -38.01
N GLU A 25 -20.76 2.07 -38.20
CA GLU A 25 -20.67 1.07 -37.12
C GLU A 25 -19.27 1.06 -36.47
N SER A 26 -18.22 1.27 -37.27
CA SER A 26 -16.84 1.39 -36.79
C SER A 26 -16.68 2.55 -35.80
N LYS A 27 -17.25 3.71 -36.09
CA LYS A 27 -17.21 4.90 -35.22
C LYS A 27 -17.96 4.66 -33.90
N LYS A 28 -19.12 4.00 -33.94
CA LYS A 28 -19.86 3.65 -32.71
C LYS A 28 -19.06 2.73 -31.80
N ARG A 29 -18.41 1.70 -32.37
CA ARG A 29 -17.59 0.75 -31.61
C ARG A 29 -16.34 1.39 -31.03
N ILE A 30 -15.67 2.25 -31.80
CA ILE A 30 -14.50 3.01 -31.32
C ILE A 30 -14.90 3.93 -30.17
N PHE A 31 -15.99 4.70 -30.30
CA PHE A 31 -16.46 5.58 -29.23
C PHE A 31 -16.81 4.81 -27.94
N ASN A 32 -17.50 3.67 -28.05
CA ASN A 32 -17.79 2.83 -26.90
C ASN A 32 -16.51 2.28 -26.25
N LEU A 33 -15.55 1.83 -27.06
CA LEU A 33 -14.26 1.34 -26.59
C LEU A 33 -13.45 2.44 -25.88
N GLU A 34 -13.39 3.64 -26.44
CA GLU A 34 -12.73 4.81 -25.84
C GLU A 34 -13.33 5.12 -24.47
N SER A 35 -14.66 5.16 -24.35
CA SER A 35 -15.35 5.37 -23.08
C SER A 35 -14.99 4.33 -22.01
N ILE A 36 -14.94 3.04 -22.38
CA ILE A 36 -14.54 1.96 -21.47
C ILE A 36 -13.06 2.11 -21.06
N ILE A 37 -12.17 2.42 -22.02
CA ILE A 37 -10.74 2.63 -21.74
C ILE A 37 -10.54 3.81 -20.79
N GLU A 38 -11.19 4.94 -21.03
CA GLU A 38 -11.12 6.10 -20.14
C GLU A 38 -11.61 5.76 -18.73
N SER A 39 -12.69 5.00 -18.62
CA SER A 39 -13.19 4.51 -17.33
C SER A 39 -12.13 3.68 -16.60
N ASN A 40 -11.48 2.76 -17.30
CA ASN A 40 -10.40 1.95 -16.74
C ASN A 40 -9.20 2.81 -16.30
N VAL A 41 -8.81 3.80 -17.10
CA VAL A 41 -7.73 4.74 -16.73
C VAL A 41 -8.07 5.48 -15.44
N ARG A 42 -9.30 5.99 -15.32
CA ARG A 42 -9.77 6.64 -14.08
C ARG A 42 -9.72 5.69 -12.88
N SER A 43 -10.17 4.45 -13.05
CA SER A 43 -10.10 3.42 -12.00
C SER A 43 -8.67 3.12 -11.57
N LEU A 44 -7.74 2.97 -12.53
CA LEU A 44 -6.33 2.71 -12.23
C LEU A 44 -5.68 3.83 -11.43
N VAL A 45 -5.93 5.09 -11.79
CA VAL A 45 -5.41 6.26 -11.05
C VAL A 45 -5.93 6.26 -9.61
N LEU A 46 -7.23 6.00 -9.40
CA LEU A 46 -7.81 5.94 -8.07
C LEU A 46 -7.24 4.79 -7.24
N ILE A 47 -7.10 3.60 -7.83
CA ILE A 47 -6.50 2.44 -7.18
C ILE A 47 -5.08 2.74 -6.74
N GLN A 48 -4.26 3.31 -7.63
CA GLN A 48 -2.88 3.69 -7.32
C GLN A 48 -2.81 4.68 -6.16
N SER A 49 -3.66 5.73 -6.19
CA SER A 49 -3.75 6.70 -5.09
C SER A 49 -4.04 6.01 -3.75
N ASN A 50 -5.03 5.12 -3.71
CA ASN A 50 -5.43 4.43 -2.48
C ASN A 50 -4.37 3.43 -1.99
N ILE A 51 -3.65 2.78 -2.90
CA ILE A 51 -2.51 1.90 -2.56
C ILE A 51 -1.39 2.71 -1.89
N GLU A 52 -1.04 3.87 -2.45
CA GLU A 52 0.02 4.72 -1.89
C GLU A 52 -0.40 5.36 -0.56
N GLU A 53 -1.66 5.75 -0.40
CA GLU A 53 -2.19 6.19 0.89
C GLU A 53 -2.07 5.07 1.95
N ASN A 54 -2.51 3.86 1.62
CA ASN A 54 -2.37 2.70 2.50
C ASN A 54 -0.90 2.44 2.87
N ARG A 55 0.02 2.56 1.90
CA ARG A 55 1.46 2.38 2.12
C ARG A 55 2.01 3.39 3.10
N ASN A 56 1.64 4.67 2.96
CA ASN A 56 2.04 5.73 3.89
C ASN A 56 1.52 5.47 5.31
N LEU A 57 0.29 5.01 5.44
CA LEU A 57 -0.32 4.65 6.73
C LEU A 57 0.38 3.44 7.36
N ILE A 58 0.75 2.42 6.57
CA ILE A 58 1.54 1.27 7.04
C ILE A 58 2.88 1.73 7.58
N ILE A 59 3.60 2.60 6.85
CA ILE A 59 4.90 3.13 7.30
C ILE A 59 4.76 3.92 8.61
N SER A 60 3.71 4.73 8.73
CA SER A 60 3.39 5.47 9.95
C SER A 60 3.14 4.53 11.14
N ASN A 61 2.31 3.50 10.95
CA ASN A 61 2.02 2.49 11.97
C ASN A 61 3.29 1.73 12.37
N TYR A 62 4.09 1.31 11.39
CA TYR A 62 5.36 0.61 11.60
C TYR A 62 6.33 1.44 12.45
N SER A 63 6.54 2.72 12.10
CA SER A 63 7.40 3.63 12.86
C SER A 63 6.92 3.79 14.31
N SER A 64 5.61 3.98 14.48
CA SER A 64 4.96 4.07 15.79
C SER A 64 5.14 2.83 16.66
N ALA A 65 5.05 1.63 16.06
CA ALA A 65 5.17 0.37 16.79
C ALA A 65 6.63 -0.02 17.08
N LEU A 66 7.49 0.04 16.06
CA LEU A 66 8.86 -0.44 16.18
C LEU A 66 9.78 0.55 16.88
N SER A 67 9.70 1.85 16.57
CA SER A 67 10.58 2.82 17.21
C SER A 67 9.97 3.23 18.55
N ILE A 68 8.86 3.97 18.53
CA ILE A 68 8.34 4.61 19.73
C ILE A 68 7.95 3.59 20.82
N ASN A 69 7.02 2.68 20.50
CA ASN A 69 6.53 1.76 21.52
C ASN A 69 7.62 0.80 22.01
N SER A 70 8.42 0.24 21.10
CA SER A 70 9.46 -0.71 21.52
C SER A 70 10.58 -0.06 22.31
N ASP A 71 10.96 1.19 21.99
CA ASP A 71 12.01 1.89 22.74
C ASP A 71 11.54 2.29 24.14
N LEU A 72 10.28 2.74 24.27
CA LEU A 72 9.65 2.96 25.58
C LEU A 72 9.60 1.67 26.40
N ALA A 73 9.13 0.57 25.81
CA ALA A 73 9.05 -0.72 26.50
C ALA A 73 10.42 -1.21 26.98
N LYS A 74 11.46 -1.13 26.13
CA LYS A 74 12.83 -1.50 26.51
C LYS A 74 13.38 -0.63 27.63
N LYS A 75 13.07 0.68 27.62
CA LYS A 75 13.47 1.59 28.69
C LYS A 75 12.84 1.17 30.00
N ASN A 76 11.55 0.83 30.00
CA ASN A 76 10.88 0.30 31.18
C ASN A 76 11.56 -0.98 31.68
N THR A 77 11.86 -1.94 30.80
CA THR A 77 12.57 -3.19 31.17
C THR A 77 13.91 -2.92 31.84
N LYS A 78 14.71 -1.98 31.30
CA LYS A 78 16.01 -1.60 31.90
C LYS A 78 15.85 -0.91 33.26
N ASN A 79 14.85 -0.06 33.40
CA ASN A 79 14.54 0.60 34.67
C ASN A 79 14.06 -0.41 35.72
N ILE A 80 13.26 -1.41 35.33
CA ILE A 80 12.85 -2.52 36.20
C ILE A 80 14.07 -3.28 36.71
N LEU A 81 15.01 -3.64 35.83
CA LEU A 81 16.26 -4.29 36.25
C LEU A 81 17.01 -3.44 37.29
N THR A 82 17.14 -2.14 37.04
CA THR A 82 17.80 -1.20 37.94
C THR A 82 17.12 -1.18 39.31
N ASN A 83 15.78 -1.10 39.33
CA ASN A 83 14.98 -1.12 40.54
C ASN A 83 15.18 -2.44 41.32
N SER A 84 15.11 -3.59 40.65
CA SER A 84 15.28 -4.91 41.29
C SER A 84 16.66 -5.07 41.93
N VAL A 85 17.73 -4.70 41.23
CA VAL A 85 19.10 -4.75 41.78
C VAL A 85 19.25 -3.80 42.97
N SER A 86 18.62 -2.62 42.91
CA SER A 86 18.68 -1.63 43.98
C SER A 86 17.92 -2.08 45.22
N LEU A 87 16.77 -2.75 45.06
CA LEU A 87 16.02 -3.37 46.16
C LEU A 87 16.85 -4.46 46.85
N LEU A 88 17.44 -5.37 46.07
CA LEU A 88 18.32 -6.42 46.62
C LEU A 88 19.51 -5.83 47.38
N SER A 89 20.05 -4.71 46.90
CA SER A 89 21.17 -4.02 47.57
C SER A 89 20.79 -3.32 48.89
N LYS A 90 19.50 -3.22 49.20
CA LYS A 90 19.01 -2.68 50.49
C LYS A 90 18.77 -3.74 51.55
N ILE A 91 18.86 -5.02 51.20
CA ILE A 91 18.71 -6.12 52.17
C ILE A 91 19.88 -6.06 53.16
N ILE A 92 19.56 -6.03 54.45
CA ILE A 92 20.55 -6.07 55.53
C ILE A 92 20.95 -7.53 55.74
N THR A 93 22.25 -7.81 55.68
CA THR A 93 22.84 -9.14 55.88
C THR A 93 23.64 -9.18 57.18
N HIS A 94 23.69 -10.34 57.81
CA HIS A 94 24.31 -10.53 59.13
C HIS A 94 25.49 -11.51 59.10
N ASP A 95 25.66 -12.27 58.02
CA ASP A 95 26.77 -13.19 57.81
C ASP A 95 27.16 -13.34 56.31
N GLU A 96 28.26 -14.05 56.06
CA GLU A 96 28.79 -14.27 54.71
C GLU A 96 27.85 -15.10 53.80
N ASN A 97 27.00 -15.96 54.37
CA ASN A 97 26.06 -16.75 53.58
C ASN A 97 24.89 -15.88 53.08
N GLU A 98 24.39 -14.98 53.93
CA GLU A 98 23.36 -13.99 53.56
C GLU A 98 23.89 -13.02 52.49
N GLU A 99 25.13 -12.52 52.61
CA GLU A 99 25.77 -11.68 51.59
C GLU A 99 25.86 -12.40 50.24
N LYS A 100 26.35 -13.65 50.25
CA LYS A 100 26.45 -14.46 49.04
C LYS A 100 25.09 -14.74 48.41
N TYR A 101 24.05 -14.97 49.22
CA TYR A 101 22.68 -15.15 48.73
C TYR A 101 22.18 -13.91 47.98
N VAL A 102 22.36 -12.71 48.55
CA VAL A 102 21.95 -11.45 47.92
C VAL A 102 22.68 -11.21 46.59
N GLU A 103 23.98 -11.49 46.51
CA GLU A 103 24.73 -11.37 45.25
C GLU A 103 24.25 -12.37 44.18
N LEU A 104 23.99 -13.63 44.56
CA LEU A 104 23.45 -14.63 43.64
C LEU A 104 22.05 -14.25 43.12
N GLU A 105 21.19 -13.65 43.96
CA GLU A 105 19.90 -13.14 43.50
C GLU A 105 20.04 -11.97 42.53
N LYS A 106 21.01 -11.07 42.73
CA LYS A 106 21.30 -10.00 41.75
C LYS A 106 21.74 -10.58 40.42
N ASP A 107 22.60 -11.59 40.43
CA ASP A 107 23.06 -12.24 39.22
C ASP A 107 21.95 -13.01 38.51
N LYS A 108 21.07 -13.67 39.26
CA LYS A 108 19.87 -14.30 38.71
C LYS A 108 18.97 -13.29 37.97
N VAL A 109 18.67 -12.15 38.58
CA VAL A 109 17.88 -11.08 37.95
C VAL A 109 18.57 -10.54 36.68
N LYS A 110 19.90 -10.38 36.70
CA LYS A 110 20.66 -9.98 35.49
C LYS A 110 20.56 -11.05 34.40
N LEU A 111 20.69 -12.34 34.73
CA LEU A 111 20.59 -13.43 33.77
C LEU A 111 19.18 -13.52 33.14
N GLU A 112 18.12 -13.33 33.94
CA GLU A 112 16.75 -13.24 33.42
C GLU A 112 16.58 -12.09 32.43
N PHE A 113 17.13 -10.91 32.74
CA PHE A 113 17.15 -9.77 31.81
C PHE A 113 17.91 -10.08 30.52
N LEU A 114 19.10 -10.70 30.61
CA LEU A 114 19.89 -11.08 29.44
C LEU A 114 19.16 -12.12 28.57
N SER A 115 18.51 -13.11 29.19
CA SER A 115 17.67 -14.09 28.49
C SER A 115 16.55 -13.40 27.73
N HIS A 116 15.82 -12.48 28.39
CA HIS A 116 14.77 -11.70 27.74
C HIS A 116 15.29 -10.87 26.56
N GLN A 117 16.47 -10.26 26.69
CA GLN A 117 17.10 -9.49 25.61
C GLN A 117 17.49 -10.36 24.40
N ILE A 118 17.95 -11.59 24.63
CA ILE A 118 18.24 -12.54 23.54
C ILE A 118 16.96 -12.87 22.78
N GLU A 119 15.89 -13.25 23.47
CA GLU A 119 14.60 -13.56 22.84
C GLU A 119 14.02 -12.36 22.07
N LEU A 120 14.16 -11.15 22.63
CA LEU A 120 13.73 -9.92 21.96
C LEU A 120 14.52 -9.68 20.66
N ASN A 121 15.84 -9.91 20.68
CA ASN A 121 16.68 -9.77 19.51
C ASN A 121 16.31 -10.79 18.42
N GLU A 122 16.01 -12.04 18.78
CA GLU A 122 15.51 -13.03 17.82
C GLU A 122 14.21 -12.59 17.14
N LYS A 123 13.25 -12.08 17.93
CA LYS A 123 11.98 -11.55 17.40
C LYS A 123 12.24 -10.37 16.45
N ARG A 124 13.16 -9.46 16.79
CA ARG A 124 13.55 -8.33 15.94
C ARG A 124 14.22 -8.79 14.64
N LEU A 125 15.12 -9.77 14.70
CA LEU A 125 15.76 -10.33 13.51
C LEU A 125 14.74 -10.95 12.55
N LYS A 126 13.75 -11.68 13.07
CA LYS A 126 12.65 -12.23 12.27
C LYS A 126 11.84 -11.13 11.56
N ILE A 127 11.59 -10.01 12.24
CA ILE A 127 10.90 -8.84 11.65
C ILE A 127 11.78 -8.18 10.58
N SER A 128 13.06 -7.93 10.88
CA SER A 128 14.01 -7.33 9.93
C SER A 128 14.17 -8.16 8.66
N LYS A 129 14.18 -9.50 8.77
CA LYS A 129 14.20 -10.39 7.60
C LYS A 129 13.00 -10.16 6.68
N LYS A 130 11.78 -10.11 7.23
CA LYS A 130 10.55 -9.84 6.45
C LYS A 130 10.58 -8.48 5.76
N ILE A 131 11.14 -7.46 6.41
CA ILE A 131 11.28 -6.12 5.81
C ILE A 131 12.28 -6.16 4.66
N SER A 132 13.40 -6.87 4.82
CA SER A 132 14.38 -7.04 3.75
C SER A 132 13.80 -7.75 2.53
N GLU A 133 12.98 -8.78 2.75
CA GLU A 133 12.24 -9.48 1.69
C GLU A 133 11.27 -8.53 0.96
N MET A 134 10.48 -7.76 1.72
CA MET A 134 9.56 -6.75 1.15
C MET A 134 10.30 -5.68 0.33
N ASN A 135 11.47 -5.21 0.79
CA ASN A 135 12.29 -4.26 0.04
C ASN A 135 12.76 -4.84 -1.30
N SER A 136 13.04 -6.14 -1.35
CA SER A 136 13.42 -6.82 -2.59
C SER A 136 12.26 -6.85 -3.58
N GLU A 137 11.04 -7.10 -3.10
CA GLU A 137 9.84 -7.04 -3.95
C GLU A 137 9.56 -5.61 -4.45
N LEU A 138 9.79 -4.59 -3.63
CA LEU A 138 9.67 -3.19 -4.06
C LEU A 138 10.68 -2.81 -5.16
N ILE A 139 11.88 -3.37 -5.13
CA ILE A 139 12.87 -3.17 -6.21
C ILE A 139 12.37 -3.78 -7.52
N LYS A 140 11.84 -5.01 -7.48
CA LYS A 140 11.26 -5.66 -8.68
C LYS A 140 10.10 -4.86 -9.26
N ILE A 141 9.24 -4.30 -8.41
CA ILE A 141 8.14 -3.42 -8.87
C ILE A 141 8.69 -2.21 -9.64
N ASN A 142 9.82 -1.64 -9.23
CA ASN A 142 10.45 -0.55 -9.99
C ASN A 142 10.95 -1.01 -11.36
N GLU A 143 11.49 -2.23 -11.46
CA GLU A 143 11.90 -2.82 -12.75
C GLU A 143 10.68 -2.99 -13.68
N ASP A 144 9.56 -3.47 -13.16
CA ASP A 144 8.30 -3.60 -13.92
C ASP A 144 7.79 -2.23 -14.42
N ILE A 145 7.86 -1.20 -13.58
CA ILE A 145 7.52 0.19 -13.99
C ILE A 145 8.43 0.66 -15.12
N MET A 146 9.73 0.40 -15.02
CA MET A 146 10.68 0.75 -16.07
C MET A 146 10.40 0.02 -17.38
N ASN A 147 10.05 -1.27 -17.32
CA ASN A 147 9.64 -2.06 -18.48
C ASN A 147 8.36 -1.52 -19.11
N MET A 148 7.36 -1.13 -18.30
CA MET A 148 6.14 -0.48 -18.77
C MET A 148 6.44 0.86 -19.46
N ASN A 149 7.33 1.68 -18.89
CA ASN A 149 7.74 2.94 -19.50
C ASN A 149 8.44 2.72 -20.84
N GLN A 150 9.31 1.70 -20.93
CA GLN A 150 9.98 1.32 -22.17
C GLN A 150 8.97 0.88 -23.24
N PHE A 151 7.96 0.10 -22.87
CA PHE A 151 6.87 -0.26 -23.77
C PHE A 151 6.14 0.96 -24.36
N ILE A 152 5.86 1.99 -23.56
CA ILE A 152 5.27 3.25 -24.03
C ILE A 152 6.20 3.96 -25.02
N VAL A 153 7.49 4.07 -24.68
CA VAL A 153 8.49 4.72 -25.54
C VAL A 153 8.60 4.01 -26.88
N ASP A 154 8.64 2.68 -26.90
CA ASP A 154 8.78 1.91 -28.13
C ASP A 154 7.52 1.97 -29.00
N PHE A 155 6.34 1.95 -28.38
CA PHE A 155 5.09 2.22 -29.09
C PHE A 155 5.12 3.62 -29.74
N ASN A 156 5.53 4.64 -29.01
CA ASN A 156 5.60 6.01 -29.53
C ASN A 156 6.63 6.14 -30.67
N LYS A 157 7.81 5.54 -30.53
CA LYS A 157 8.84 5.51 -31.59
C LYS A 157 8.31 4.90 -32.88
N LYS A 158 7.62 3.75 -32.78
CA LYS A 158 7.00 3.09 -33.93
C LYS A 158 5.99 4.00 -34.62
N ASN A 159 5.08 4.63 -33.87
CA ASN A 159 4.07 5.51 -34.43
C ASN A 159 4.68 6.78 -35.05
N ILE A 160 5.71 7.36 -34.43
CA ILE A 160 6.45 8.50 -35.02
C ILE A 160 7.07 8.10 -36.35
N GLN A 161 7.65 6.91 -36.45
CA GLN A 161 8.23 6.41 -37.69
C GLN A 161 7.15 6.19 -38.77
N SER A 162 6.03 5.54 -38.44
CA SER A 162 4.90 5.38 -39.37
C SER A 162 4.34 6.74 -39.83
N ASN A 163 4.22 7.72 -38.93
CA ASN A 163 3.79 9.07 -39.29
C ASN A 163 4.78 9.75 -40.25
N LYS A 164 6.09 9.59 -40.03
CA LYS A 164 7.13 10.11 -40.95
C LYS A 164 7.01 9.47 -42.33
N GLU A 165 6.72 8.17 -42.42
CA GLU A 165 6.52 7.48 -43.69
C GLU A 165 5.26 7.99 -44.42
N MET A 166 4.16 8.21 -43.70
CA MET A 166 2.95 8.82 -44.27
C MET A 166 3.22 10.23 -44.81
N MET A 167 3.99 11.04 -44.08
CA MET A 167 4.36 12.39 -44.53
C MET A 167 5.22 12.38 -45.80
N LYS A 168 6.05 11.36 -46.03
CA LYS A 168 6.86 11.24 -47.26
C LYS A 168 6.04 11.02 -48.52
N ASN A 169 4.80 10.53 -48.39
CA ASN A 169 3.91 10.30 -49.53
C ASN A 169 3.12 11.57 -49.92
N ASP A 170 3.51 12.76 -49.43
CA ASP A 170 2.84 14.04 -49.61
C ASP A 170 1.33 14.01 -49.30
N PHE A 171 0.93 13.14 -48.36
CA PHE A 171 -0.46 12.92 -47.97
C PHE A 171 -1.39 12.46 -49.11
N ASN A 172 -0.84 11.93 -50.20
CA ASN A 172 -1.63 11.41 -51.31
C ASN A 172 -2.42 10.17 -50.87
N CYS A 173 -3.71 10.15 -51.21
CA CYS A 173 -4.56 8.99 -50.98
C CYS A 173 -4.21 7.89 -52.00
N PRO A 174 -3.94 6.65 -51.57
CA PRO A 174 -3.76 5.54 -52.51
C PRO A 174 -5.09 5.22 -53.22
N ASP A 175 -4.98 4.73 -54.46
CA ASP A 175 -6.14 4.18 -55.17
C ASP A 175 -6.60 2.89 -54.48
N ILE A 176 -7.85 2.85 -54.03
CA ILE A 176 -8.42 1.80 -53.18
C ILE A 176 -9.74 1.34 -53.80
N SER A 177 -9.88 0.02 -53.99
CA SER A 177 -11.12 -0.58 -54.48
C SER A 177 -12.22 -0.60 -53.40
N PRO A 178 -13.52 -0.63 -53.77
CA PRO A 178 -14.62 -0.78 -52.81
C PRO A 178 -14.51 -2.05 -51.94
N GLU A 179 -13.95 -3.13 -52.49
CA GLU A 179 -13.74 -4.38 -51.77
C GLU A 179 -12.68 -4.22 -50.67
N ASN A 180 -11.56 -3.55 -50.97
CA ASN A 180 -10.51 -3.25 -49.98
C ASN A 180 -11.01 -2.33 -48.85
N ILE A 181 -11.94 -1.40 -49.15
CA ILE A 181 -12.58 -0.57 -48.11
C ILE A 181 -13.36 -1.46 -47.14
N LYS A 182 -14.21 -2.33 -47.67
CA LYS A 182 -15.05 -3.22 -46.86
C LYS A 182 -14.22 -4.17 -46.00
N GLU A 183 -13.16 -4.76 -46.57
CA GLU A 183 -12.21 -5.58 -45.80
C GLU A 183 -11.56 -4.78 -44.67
N THR A 184 -11.17 -3.53 -44.92
CA THR A 184 -10.58 -2.65 -43.91
C THR A 184 -11.60 -2.32 -42.80
N GLU A 185 -12.85 -2.04 -43.15
CA GLU A 185 -13.94 -1.80 -42.18
C GLU A 185 -14.16 -3.02 -41.28
N ASP A 186 -14.24 -4.21 -41.86
CA ASP A 186 -14.41 -5.47 -41.13
C ASP A 186 -13.24 -5.74 -40.18
N LEU A 187 -12.00 -5.46 -40.61
CA LEU A 187 -10.80 -5.56 -39.78
C LEU A 187 -10.84 -4.60 -38.59
N VAL A 188 -11.24 -3.34 -38.81
CA VAL A 188 -11.38 -2.33 -37.75
C VAL A 188 -12.44 -2.76 -36.74
N ILE A 189 -13.61 -3.20 -37.20
CA ILE A 189 -14.70 -3.66 -36.34
C ILE A 189 -14.26 -4.87 -35.51
N LYS A 190 -13.61 -5.87 -36.14
CA LYS A 190 -13.10 -7.06 -35.44
C LYS A 190 -12.06 -6.70 -34.38
N LYS A 191 -11.16 -5.76 -34.68
CA LYS A 191 -10.15 -5.27 -33.74
C LYS A 191 -10.79 -4.53 -32.57
N ALA A 192 -11.75 -3.64 -32.83
CA ALA A 192 -12.49 -2.94 -31.78
C ALA A 192 -13.18 -3.92 -30.81
N ASN A 193 -13.84 -4.96 -31.33
CA ASN A 193 -14.48 -5.99 -30.50
C ASN A 193 -13.50 -6.77 -29.64
N THR A 194 -12.33 -7.08 -30.19
CA THR A 194 -11.28 -7.78 -29.46
C THR A 194 -10.75 -6.92 -28.32
N LEU A 195 -10.54 -5.63 -28.58
CA LEU A 195 -10.08 -4.67 -27.58
C LEU A 195 -11.15 -4.41 -26.51
N GLU A 196 -12.42 -4.34 -26.88
CA GLU A 196 -13.53 -4.16 -25.92
C GLU A 196 -13.58 -5.30 -24.89
N LYS A 197 -13.44 -6.56 -25.35
CA LYS A 197 -13.37 -7.72 -24.45
C LYS A 197 -12.20 -7.64 -23.49
N LYS A 198 -11.02 -7.23 -23.97
CA LYS A 198 -9.83 -7.04 -23.13
C LYS A 198 -10.02 -5.90 -22.12
N SER A 199 -10.59 -4.78 -22.55
CA SER A 199 -10.88 -3.64 -21.67
C SER A 199 -11.88 -4.00 -20.58
N LYS A 200 -12.91 -4.81 -20.88
CA LYS A 200 -13.85 -5.32 -19.87
C LYS A 200 -13.17 -6.25 -18.86
N SER A 201 -12.29 -7.14 -19.32
CA SER A 201 -11.49 -7.98 -18.40
C SER A 201 -10.60 -7.13 -17.47
N ASN A 202 -9.97 -6.07 -17.98
CA ASN A 202 -9.21 -5.14 -17.14
C ASN A 202 -10.10 -4.44 -16.09
N GLN A 203 -11.36 -4.15 -16.43
CA GLN A 203 -12.32 -3.54 -15.50
C GLN A 203 -12.67 -4.48 -14.34
N GLU A 204 -12.84 -5.79 -14.61
CA GLU A 204 -13.08 -6.80 -13.57
C GLU A 204 -11.91 -6.87 -12.59
N VAL A 205 -10.67 -6.89 -13.09
CA VAL A 205 -9.46 -6.86 -12.27
C VAL A 205 -9.39 -5.57 -11.43
N ALA A 206 -9.75 -4.42 -12.01
CA ALA A 206 -9.76 -3.15 -11.29
C ALA A 206 -10.77 -3.14 -10.13
N ILE A 207 -11.94 -3.76 -10.31
CA ILE A 207 -12.97 -3.90 -9.26
C ILE A 207 -12.43 -4.75 -8.10
N GLU A 208 -11.82 -5.90 -8.40
CA GLU A 208 -11.24 -6.78 -7.38
C GLU A 208 -10.13 -6.09 -6.60
N LEU A 209 -9.23 -5.39 -7.31
CA LEU A 209 -8.12 -4.66 -6.69
C LEU A 209 -8.61 -3.50 -5.82
N THR A 210 -9.67 -2.80 -6.24
CA THR A 210 -10.33 -1.76 -5.43
C THR A 210 -10.87 -2.35 -4.13
N LYS A 211 -11.59 -3.48 -4.20
CA LYS A 211 -12.11 -4.16 -3.01
C LYS A 211 -10.98 -4.54 -2.06
N LYS A 212 -9.90 -5.14 -2.59
CA LYS A 212 -8.76 -5.55 -1.77
C LYS A 212 -8.07 -4.37 -1.10
N THR A 213 -7.93 -3.25 -1.82
CA THR A 213 -7.31 -2.03 -1.30
C THR A 213 -8.14 -1.42 -0.15
N ASN A 214 -9.47 -1.46 -0.23
CA ASN A 214 -10.35 -0.98 0.83
C ASN A 214 -10.34 -1.89 2.08
N GLU A 215 -10.30 -3.21 1.87
CA GLU A 215 -10.13 -4.18 2.97
C GLU A 215 -8.80 -3.96 3.71
N ASN A 216 -7.72 -3.73 2.96
CA ASN A 216 -6.42 -3.40 3.52
C ASN A 216 -6.48 -2.09 4.32
N SER A 217 -7.08 -1.03 3.78
CA SER A 217 -7.25 0.26 4.47
C SER A 217 -7.93 0.11 5.83
N THR A 218 -9.04 -0.64 5.86
CA THR A 218 -9.77 -0.94 7.11
C THR A 218 -8.88 -1.67 8.12
N SER A 219 -8.08 -2.64 7.66
CA SER A 219 -7.18 -3.42 8.51
C SER A 219 -6.04 -2.57 9.06
N ILE A 220 -5.51 -1.65 8.26
CA ILE A 220 -4.45 -0.70 8.64
C ILE A 220 -4.96 0.25 9.74
N MET A 221 -6.19 0.75 9.63
CA MET A 221 -6.80 1.60 10.67
C MET A 221 -7.02 0.84 11.98
N LYS A 222 -7.52 -0.40 11.92
CA LYS A 222 -7.64 -1.26 13.11
C LYS A 222 -6.28 -1.49 13.78
N ASN A 223 -5.25 -1.77 12.98
CA ASN A 223 -3.89 -1.96 13.48
C ASN A 223 -3.35 -0.70 14.19
N ARG A 224 -3.61 0.49 13.62
CA ARG A 224 -3.25 1.77 14.22
C ARG A 224 -3.82 1.95 15.63
N ASN A 225 -5.11 1.65 15.81
CA ASN A 225 -5.78 1.76 17.11
C ASN A 225 -5.13 0.82 18.14
N ILE A 226 -4.82 -0.42 17.76
CA ILE A 226 -4.13 -1.38 18.62
C ILE A 226 -2.74 -0.87 19.03
N ILE A 227 -2.00 -0.23 18.12
CA ILE A 227 -0.69 0.36 18.43
C ILE A 227 -0.82 1.47 19.47
N HIS A 228 -1.84 2.30 19.39
CA HIS A 228 -2.12 3.35 20.37
C HIS A 228 -2.48 2.77 21.74
N GLN A 229 -3.40 1.79 21.80
CA GLN A 229 -3.75 1.12 23.05
C GLN A 229 -2.55 0.47 23.73
N ARG A 230 -1.67 -0.18 22.94
CA ARG A 230 -0.41 -0.74 23.48
C ARG A 230 0.52 0.33 24.03
N ARG A 231 0.55 1.52 23.39
CA ARG A 231 1.35 2.65 23.89
C ARG A 231 0.86 3.10 25.26
N GLU A 232 -0.45 3.21 25.46
CA GLU A 232 -1.03 3.58 26.76
C GLU A 232 -0.64 2.58 27.85
N SER A 233 -0.72 1.28 27.55
CA SER A 233 -0.28 0.23 28.47
C SER A 233 1.22 0.34 28.82
N ILE A 234 2.07 0.63 27.84
CA ILE A 234 3.51 0.85 28.05
C ILE A 234 3.76 2.09 28.92
N MET A 235 2.98 3.16 28.72
CA MET A 235 3.10 4.38 29.53
C MET A 235 2.67 4.14 30.98
N SER A 236 1.56 3.44 31.21
CA SER A 236 1.15 3.05 32.57
C SER A 236 2.19 2.17 33.27
N ASN A 237 2.84 1.27 32.51
CA ASN A 237 3.99 0.52 33.03
C ASN A 237 5.16 1.45 33.38
N SER A 238 5.45 2.46 32.56
CA SER A 238 6.50 3.45 32.84
C SER A 238 6.23 4.22 34.15
N GLU A 239 4.99 4.64 34.38
CA GLU A 239 4.58 5.33 35.62
C GLU A 239 4.80 4.44 36.85
N SER A 240 4.39 3.17 36.77
CA SER A 240 4.60 2.19 37.84
C SER A 240 6.08 1.99 38.16
N VAL A 241 6.93 1.98 37.13
CA VAL A 241 8.38 1.84 37.28
C VAL A 241 9.01 3.08 37.94
N GLU A 242 8.55 4.28 37.62
CA GLU A 242 9.01 5.52 38.25
C GLU A 242 8.54 5.64 39.71
N ILE A 243 7.33 5.17 40.04
CA ILE A 243 6.86 5.08 41.43
C ILE A 243 7.75 4.14 42.24
N ASN A 244 8.05 2.94 41.71
CA ASN A 244 8.97 2.00 42.36
C ASN A 244 10.33 2.63 42.59
N LYS A 245 10.87 3.30 41.57
CA LYS A 245 12.14 4.02 41.67
C LYS A 245 12.09 5.07 42.78
N SER A 246 11.00 5.83 42.87
CA SER A 246 10.86 6.90 43.86
C SER A 246 10.87 6.36 45.30
N LYS A 247 10.15 5.26 45.54
CA LYS A 247 10.16 4.56 46.85
C LYS A 247 11.53 4.00 47.20
N ILE A 248 12.28 3.51 46.21
CA ILE A 248 13.62 2.96 46.42
C ILE A 248 14.63 4.07 46.74
N PHE A 249 14.62 5.21 46.04
CA PHE A 249 15.71 6.18 46.15
C PHE A 249 15.39 7.41 47.00
N TYR A 250 14.12 7.76 47.17
CA TYR A 250 13.72 9.02 47.81
C TYR A 250 12.90 8.84 49.10
N ASN A 251 12.54 7.61 49.49
CA ASN A 251 11.69 7.31 50.67
C ASN A 251 10.38 8.14 50.71
N MET A 252 9.82 8.49 49.56
CA MET A 252 8.44 8.98 49.41
C MET A 252 7.49 7.79 49.22
#